data_AF-A0A645D710-F1
#
_entry.id   AF-A0A645D710-F1
#
_cell.length_a   1.000
_cell.length_b   1.000
_cell.length_c   1.000
_cell.angle_alpha   90.00
_cell.angle_beta   90.00
_cell.angle_gamma   90.00
#
_symmetry.space_group_name_H-M   'P 1'
#
loop_
_entity.id
_entity.type
_entity.pdbx_description
1 polymer ?
#
loop_
_entity_poly.entity_id
_entity_poly.type
_entity_poly.pdbx_seq_one_letter_code
_entity_poly.pdbx_strand_id
1 'polypeptide(L)'
;MLRKHCGNFGGDLHRLAQGLDDRPVISEHEPKSIGKEITYDIDLASPKQVEDQLFLLAGKVGWRLRRYGYSARTITVKIRFASFRTITRSKTLPDPTNFDDVIFSVAQDIWRNTAMAEGVRLIGITAANLQAGCGQMLLFSEDNDKRQAIYQTVDKLKAKFGEGIIAKGRLVNRDGS
;
A
#
# COMPACT_ATOMS: atom_id res chain seq x y z
N MET A 1 -16.24 -37.87 -1.90
CA MET A 1 -15.25 -37.64 -3.00
C MET A 1 -14.58 -36.25 -3.01
N LEU A 2 -14.98 -35.27 -2.18
CA LEU A 2 -14.36 -33.92 -2.17
C LEU A 2 -13.06 -33.78 -1.35
N ARG A 3 -12.72 -34.74 -0.49
CA ARG A 3 -11.50 -34.70 0.35
C ARG A 3 -10.20 -34.93 -0.41
N LYS A 4 -10.23 -35.54 -1.59
CA LYS A 4 -9.01 -35.89 -2.34
C LYS A 4 -8.46 -34.76 -3.21
N HIS A 5 -9.22 -33.68 -3.45
CA HIS A 5 -8.81 -32.61 -4.36
C HIS A 5 -8.51 -31.26 -3.68
N CYS A 6 -8.94 -31.04 -2.43
CA CYS A 6 -8.89 -29.71 -1.79
C CYS A 6 -8.10 -29.64 -0.47
N GLY A 7 -7.27 -30.64 -0.15
CA GLY A 7 -6.45 -30.63 1.06
C GLY A 7 -7.23 -30.28 2.35
N ASN A 8 -6.61 -29.54 3.28
CA ASN A 8 -7.23 -29.09 4.54
C ASN A 8 -8.49 -28.21 4.36
N PHE A 9 -8.77 -27.68 3.16
CA PHE A 9 -9.97 -26.91 2.85
C PHE A 9 -11.22 -27.77 2.60
N GLY A 10 -11.08 -29.09 2.48
CA GLY A 10 -12.20 -29.99 2.16
C GLY A 10 -13.22 -30.19 3.30
N GLY A 11 -12.82 -29.95 4.55
CA GLY A 11 -13.72 -30.02 5.70
C GLY A 11 -14.58 -28.75 5.87
N ASP A 12 -13.99 -27.58 5.60
CA ASP A 12 -14.66 -26.29 5.76
C ASP A 12 -15.66 -26.01 4.63
N LEU A 13 -15.35 -26.46 3.41
CA LEU A 13 -16.27 -26.32 2.27
C LEU A 13 -17.60 -27.08 2.48
N HIS A 14 -17.56 -28.23 3.16
CA HIS A 14 -18.75 -29.03 3.42
C HIS A 14 -19.65 -28.38 4.49
N ARG A 15 -19.05 -27.76 5.51
CA ARG A 15 -19.77 -27.04 6.59
C ARG A 15 -20.40 -25.74 6.09
N LEU A 16 -19.66 -24.97 5.27
CA LEU A 16 -20.17 -23.73 4.66
C LEU A 16 -21.34 -23.99 3.69
N ALA A 17 -21.34 -25.10 2.96
CA ALA A 17 -22.45 -25.48 2.08
C ALA A 17 -23.73 -25.90 2.84
N GLN A 18 -23.62 -26.17 4.15
CA GLN A 18 -24.74 -26.53 5.04
C GLN A 18 -25.15 -25.39 5.97
N GLY A 19 -24.60 -24.18 5.79
CA GLY A 19 -24.94 -23.01 6.60
C GLY A 19 -24.42 -23.06 8.05
N LEU A 20 -23.51 -23.98 8.36
CA LEU A 20 -22.87 -24.10 9.66
C LEU A 20 -21.57 -23.29 9.65
N ASP A 21 -21.66 -22.03 10.06
CA ASP A 21 -20.51 -21.16 10.32
C ASP A 21 -20.52 -20.75 11.80
N ASP A 22 -19.92 -21.59 12.64
CA ASP A 22 -19.83 -21.37 14.10
C ASP A 22 -18.66 -20.44 14.48
N ARG A 23 -18.09 -19.71 13.52
CA ARG A 23 -16.97 -18.81 13.82
C ARG A 23 -17.48 -17.66 14.69
N PRO A 24 -16.88 -17.44 15.87
CA PRO A 24 -17.29 -16.34 16.73
C PRO A 24 -17.06 -15.01 16.01
N VAL A 25 -18.01 -14.08 16.18
CA VAL A 25 -17.86 -12.69 15.73
C VAL A 25 -16.77 -12.04 16.59
N ILE A 26 -15.57 -11.92 16.05
CA ILE A 26 -14.45 -11.22 16.69
C ILE A 26 -14.53 -9.74 16.28
N SER A 27 -14.83 -8.86 17.23
CA SER A 27 -15.09 -7.43 17.01
C SER A 27 -13.83 -6.59 16.78
N GLU A 28 -12.63 -7.09 17.13
CA GLU A 28 -11.37 -6.37 16.96
C GLU A 28 -10.30 -7.29 16.35
N HIS A 29 -9.83 -6.98 15.14
CA HIS A 29 -8.67 -7.64 14.55
C HIS A 29 -7.65 -6.58 14.17
N GLU A 30 -6.44 -6.67 14.73
CA GLU A 30 -5.33 -5.83 14.28
C GLU A 30 -5.12 -6.05 12.78
N PRO A 31 -4.98 -4.98 11.98
CA PRO A 31 -4.78 -5.11 10.55
C PRO A 31 -3.45 -5.83 10.28
N LYS A 32 -3.48 -6.89 9.48
CA LYS A 32 -2.25 -7.58 9.04
C LYS A 32 -1.48 -6.78 7.99
N SER A 33 -2.16 -5.85 7.32
CA SER A 33 -1.60 -4.98 6.28
C SER A 33 -2.48 -3.75 6.06
N ILE A 34 -1.88 -2.69 5.52
CA ILE A 34 -2.55 -1.46 5.10
C ILE A 34 -2.14 -1.16 3.66
N GLY A 35 -3.10 -1.00 2.76
CA GLY A 35 -2.81 -0.79 1.35
C GLY A 35 -3.82 0.08 0.62
N LYS A 36 -3.49 0.40 -0.62
CA LYS A 36 -4.40 1.02 -1.59
C LYS A 36 -4.04 0.51 -2.99
N GLU A 37 -5.07 0.16 -3.75
CA GLU A 37 -4.97 -0.15 -5.17
C GLU A 37 -6.00 0.66 -5.98
N ILE A 38 -5.67 0.87 -7.25
CA ILE A 38 -6.51 1.56 -8.24
C ILE A 38 -6.50 0.71 -9.52
N THR A 39 -7.69 0.41 -10.02
CA THR A 39 -7.90 -0.08 -11.39
C THR A 39 -8.23 1.14 -12.25
N TYR A 40 -7.52 1.33 -13.35
CA TYR A 40 -7.71 2.48 -14.24
C TYR A 40 -8.74 2.17 -15.32
N ASP A 41 -9.53 3.16 -15.71
CA ASP A 41 -10.48 3.03 -16.82
C ASP A 41 -9.71 2.86 -18.14
N ILE A 42 -8.70 3.72 -18.34
CA ILE A 42 -7.74 3.67 -19.45
C ILE A 42 -6.40 3.19 -18.90
N ASP A 43 -5.82 2.18 -19.54
CA ASP A 43 -4.54 1.62 -19.12
C ASP A 43 -3.42 2.65 -19.21
N LEU A 44 -2.50 2.63 -18.24
CA LEU A 44 -1.34 3.52 -18.24
C LEU A 44 -0.35 3.03 -19.30
N ALA A 45 -0.03 3.89 -20.25
CA ALA A 45 0.76 3.55 -21.43
C ALA A 45 2.24 3.91 -21.30
N SER A 46 2.64 4.66 -20.26
CA SER A 46 4.01 5.10 -20.07
C SER A 46 4.56 4.80 -18.67
N PRO A 47 5.88 4.54 -18.54
CA PRO A 47 6.53 4.38 -17.24
C PRO A 47 6.34 5.59 -16.31
N LYS A 48 6.31 6.81 -16.89
CA LYS A 48 6.09 8.05 -16.14
C LYS A 48 4.71 8.08 -15.47
N GLN A 49 3.65 7.69 -16.19
CA GLN A 49 2.32 7.59 -15.60
C GLN A 49 2.30 6.59 -14.44
N VAL A 50 2.98 5.45 -14.57
CA VAL A 50 3.09 4.45 -13.50
C VAL A 50 3.81 5.04 -12.28
N GLU A 51 4.94 5.72 -12.48
CA GLU A 51 5.69 6.38 -11.38
C GLU A 51 4.86 7.46 -10.67
N ASP A 52 4.14 8.30 -11.42
CA ASP A 52 3.28 9.34 -10.85
C ASP A 52 2.14 8.71 -10.03
N GLN A 53 1.58 7.56 -10.46
CA GLN A 53 0.59 6.83 -9.67
C GLN A 53 1.17 6.13 -8.44
N LEU A 54 2.37 5.57 -8.53
CA LEU A 54 3.07 5.01 -7.36
C LEU A 54 3.30 6.08 -6.29
N PHE A 55 3.67 7.29 -6.69
CA PHE A 55 3.82 8.43 -5.78
C PHE A 55 2.51 8.74 -5.04
N LEU A 56 1.39 8.81 -5.78
CA LEU A 56 0.07 9.07 -5.19
C LEU A 56 -0.37 7.97 -4.24
N LEU A 57 -0.14 6.70 -4.60
CA LEU A 57 -0.49 5.56 -3.76
C LEU A 57 0.37 5.50 -2.50
N ALA A 58 1.67 5.77 -2.60
CA ALA A 58 2.58 5.80 -1.45
C ALA A 58 2.13 6.85 -0.43
N GLY A 59 1.76 8.05 -0.89
CA GLY A 59 1.23 9.10 -0.01
C GLY A 59 -0.11 8.78 0.68
N LYS A 60 -0.94 7.93 0.05
CA LYS A 60 -2.18 7.42 0.67
C LYS A 60 -1.89 6.33 1.69
N VAL A 61 -0.96 5.42 1.38
CA VAL A 61 -0.57 4.34 2.29
C VAL A 61 0.15 4.90 3.52
N GLY A 62 1.11 5.80 3.37
CA GLY A 62 1.81 6.45 4.48
C GLY A 62 0.86 7.23 5.39
N TRP A 63 -0.05 8.01 4.82
CA TRP A 63 -1.10 8.68 5.59
C TRP A 63 -1.99 7.71 6.37
N ARG A 64 -2.40 6.59 5.76
CA ARG A 64 -3.21 5.56 6.45
C ARG A 64 -2.43 4.90 7.58
N LEU A 65 -1.16 4.55 7.37
CA LEU A 65 -0.28 4.01 8.41
C LEU A 65 -0.24 4.95 9.61
N ARG A 66 0.04 6.24 9.38
CA ARG A 66 0.09 7.26 10.45
C ARG A 66 -1.28 7.45 11.13
N ARG A 67 -2.36 7.51 10.34
CA ARG A 67 -3.73 7.66 10.86
C ARG A 67 -4.13 6.51 11.78
N TYR A 68 -3.68 5.30 11.50
CA TYR A 68 -3.96 4.12 12.32
C TYR A 68 -2.86 3.83 13.36
N GLY A 69 -1.87 4.71 13.51
CA GLY A 69 -0.81 4.54 14.52
C GLY A 69 0.19 3.43 14.21
N TYR A 70 0.34 3.04 12.95
CA TYR A 70 1.24 1.98 12.50
C TYR A 70 2.45 2.52 11.74
N SER A 71 3.52 1.73 11.79
CA SER A 71 4.65 1.75 10.85
C SER A 71 4.80 0.34 10.25
N ALA A 72 5.47 0.21 9.11
CA ALA A 72 5.56 -1.04 8.37
C ALA A 72 6.97 -1.31 7.84
N ARG A 73 7.39 -2.57 7.83
CA ARG A 73 8.70 -2.97 7.28
C ARG A 73 8.61 -3.45 5.84
N THR A 74 7.51 -4.07 5.44
CA THR A 74 7.40 -4.71 4.13
C THR A 74 6.49 -3.91 3.21
N ILE A 75 7.04 -3.47 2.08
CA ILE A 75 6.29 -2.79 1.03
C ILE A 75 6.15 -3.73 -0.16
N THR A 76 4.92 -3.94 -0.60
CA THR A 76 4.56 -4.79 -1.74
C THR A 76 3.92 -3.94 -2.84
N VAL A 77 4.40 -4.08 -4.06
CA VAL A 77 3.80 -3.49 -5.27
C VAL A 77 3.13 -4.58 -6.08
N LYS A 78 1.86 -4.36 -6.40
CA LYS A 78 1.06 -5.21 -7.30
C LYS A 78 0.80 -4.43 -8.59
N ILE A 79 1.09 -5.06 -9.72
CA ILE A 79 0.85 -4.50 -11.05
C ILE A 79 0.06 -5.52 -11.86
N ARG A 80 -1.08 -5.10 -12.41
CA ARG A 80 -1.81 -5.88 -13.40
C ARG A 80 -1.71 -5.17 -14.74
N PHE A 81 -1.36 -5.92 -15.76
CA PHE A 81 -1.28 -5.44 -17.13
C PHE A 81 -2.62 -5.57 -17.88
N ALA A 82 -2.70 -4.98 -19.08
CA ALA A 82 -3.85 -5.04 -19.96
C ALA A 82 -4.26 -6.49 -20.30
N SER A 83 -3.30 -7.38 -20.47
CA SER A 83 -3.50 -8.84 -20.63
C SER A 83 -4.03 -9.57 -19.39
N PHE A 84 -4.31 -8.85 -18.29
CA PHE A 84 -4.62 -9.38 -16.95
C PHE A 84 -3.49 -10.17 -16.27
N ARG A 85 -2.31 -10.29 -16.90
CA ARG A 85 -1.10 -10.78 -16.24
C ARG A 85 -0.78 -9.91 -15.03
N THR A 86 -0.52 -10.54 -13.89
CA THR A 86 -0.23 -9.85 -12.63
C THR A 86 1.19 -10.13 -12.17
N ILE A 87 1.92 -9.08 -11.80
CA ILE A 87 3.21 -9.16 -11.11
C ILE A 87 3.04 -8.61 -9.70
N THR A 88 3.59 -9.32 -8.72
CA THR A 88 3.66 -8.86 -7.33
C THR A 88 5.08 -9.04 -6.83
N ARG A 89 5.63 -7.98 -6.24
CA ARG A 89 7.00 -7.93 -5.73
C ARG A 89 7.01 -7.15 -4.42
N SER A 90 7.89 -7.54 -3.50
CA SER A 90 7.97 -6.95 -2.17
C SER A 90 9.41 -6.73 -1.74
N LYS A 91 9.64 -5.72 -0.91
CA LYS A 91 10.91 -5.43 -0.25
C LYS A 91 10.65 -5.19 1.23
N THR A 92 11.45 -5.82 2.09
CA THR A 92 11.42 -5.61 3.54
C THR A 92 12.58 -4.72 3.96
N LEU A 93 12.28 -3.66 4.69
CA LEU A 93 13.22 -2.68 5.22
C LEU A 93 13.80 -3.15 6.56
N PRO A 94 15.04 -2.75 6.90
CA PRO A 94 15.62 -3.01 8.22
C PRO A 94 14.75 -2.39 9.31
N ASP A 95 14.38 -1.12 9.15
CA ASP A 95 13.57 -0.36 10.09
C ASP A 95 12.14 -0.12 9.56
N PRO A 96 11.12 -0.11 10.43
CA PRO A 96 9.76 0.18 10.02
C PRO A 96 9.61 1.65 9.63
N THR A 97 8.78 1.93 8.62
CA THR A 97 8.50 3.28 8.15
C THR A 97 7.02 3.53 8.00
N ASN A 98 6.62 4.78 8.18
CA ASN A 98 5.31 5.27 7.78
C ASN A 98 5.43 6.50 6.87
N PHE A 99 6.64 6.82 6.36
CA PHE A 99 6.91 8.02 5.58
C PHE A 99 6.61 7.83 4.09
N ASP A 100 5.92 8.80 3.49
CA ASP A 100 5.44 8.70 2.10
C ASP A 100 6.60 8.55 1.10
N ASP A 101 7.70 9.28 1.32
CA ASP A 101 8.91 9.30 0.49
C ASP A 101 9.69 7.99 0.55
N VAL A 102 9.81 7.37 1.73
CA VAL A 102 10.47 6.07 1.89
C VAL A 102 9.65 4.98 1.19
N ILE A 103 8.33 4.97 1.38
CA ILE A 103 7.41 4.02 0.73
C ILE A 103 7.48 4.20 -0.80
N PHE A 104 7.47 5.44 -1.29
CA PHE A 104 7.58 5.75 -2.71
C PHE A 104 8.92 5.26 -3.29
N SER A 105 10.05 5.55 -2.63
CA SER A 105 11.37 5.12 -3.07
C SER A 105 11.43 3.60 -3.22
N VAL A 106 10.92 2.85 -2.25
CA VAL A 106 10.87 1.39 -2.32
C VAL A 106 9.98 0.89 -3.45
N ALA A 107 8.80 1.50 -3.61
CA ALA A 107 7.88 1.14 -4.68
C ALA A 107 8.48 1.45 -6.07
N GLN A 108 9.20 2.56 -6.21
CA GLN A 108 9.91 2.93 -7.42
C GLN A 108 11.07 1.97 -7.72
N ASP A 109 11.86 1.56 -6.73
CA ASP A 109 12.90 0.53 -6.91
C ASP A 109 12.30 -0.78 -7.45
N ILE A 110 11.19 -1.23 -6.86
CA ILE A 110 10.49 -2.44 -7.29
C ILE A 110 10.01 -2.29 -8.74
N TRP A 111 9.43 -1.13 -9.07
CA TRP A 111 8.96 -0.85 -10.43
C TRP A 111 10.08 -0.79 -11.46
N ARG A 112 11.19 -0.12 -11.16
CA ARG A 112 12.34 -0.01 -12.08
C ARG A 112 12.99 -1.36 -12.39
N ASN A 113 12.89 -2.30 -11.46
CA ASN A 113 13.32 -3.68 -11.66
C ASN A 113 12.24 -4.57 -12.33
N THR A 114 11.11 -3.99 -12.77
CA THR A 114 10.02 -4.66 -13.47
C THR A 114 9.95 -4.15 -14.91
N ALA A 115 10.13 -5.03 -15.89
CA ALA A 115 10.00 -4.65 -17.30
C ALA A 115 8.53 -4.34 -17.64
N MET A 116 8.26 -3.14 -18.16
CA MET A 116 6.95 -2.78 -18.71
C MET A 116 6.84 -3.35 -20.13
N ALA A 117 6.06 -4.42 -20.28
CA ALA A 117 5.87 -5.08 -21.57
C ALA A 117 4.62 -4.59 -22.33
N GLU A 118 3.67 -3.98 -21.61
CA GLU A 118 2.34 -3.59 -22.10
C GLU A 118 1.71 -2.58 -21.14
N GLY A 119 0.53 -2.06 -21.47
CA GLY A 119 -0.20 -1.12 -20.64
C GLY A 119 -0.53 -1.67 -19.25
N VAL A 120 -0.54 -0.79 -18.25
CA VAL A 120 -0.84 -1.16 -16.85
C VAL A 120 -2.28 -0.79 -16.50
N ARG A 121 -3.08 -1.78 -16.16
CA ARG A 121 -4.51 -1.63 -15.81
C ARG A 121 -4.75 -1.44 -14.31
N LEU A 122 -3.88 -1.95 -13.44
CA LEU A 122 -4.00 -1.79 -11.99
C LEU A 122 -2.64 -1.61 -11.33
N ILE A 123 -2.56 -0.70 -10.37
CA ILE A 123 -1.42 -0.55 -9.46
C ILE A 123 -1.91 -0.57 -8.02
N GLY A 124 -1.21 -1.32 -7.17
CA GLY A 124 -1.44 -1.36 -5.73
C GLY A 124 -0.16 -1.29 -4.94
N ILE A 125 -0.18 -0.56 -3.83
CA ILE A 125 0.85 -0.57 -2.79
C ILE A 125 0.23 -1.12 -1.51
N THR A 126 0.89 -2.10 -0.90
CA THR A 126 0.48 -2.69 0.39
C THR A 126 1.67 -2.69 1.35
N ALA A 127 1.45 -2.15 2.53
CA ALA A 127 2.38 -2.18 3.65
C ALA A 127 1.98 -3.30 4.63
N ALA A 128 2.93 -4.12 5.03
CA ALA A 128 2.74 -5.25 5.93
C ALA A 128 3.91 -5.35 6.93
N ASN A 129 3.85 -6.33 7.83
CA ASN A 129 4.75 -6.42 8.99
C ASN A 129 4.63 -5.13 9.81
N LEU A 130 3.39 -4.89 10.27
CA LEU A 130 3.00 -3.66 10.94
C LEU A 130 3.49 -3.68 12.38
N GLN A 131 3.96 -2.53 12.85
CA GLN A 131 4.34 -2.28 14.22
C GLN A 131 3.52 -1.11 14.76
N ALA A 132 2.81 -1.35 15.86
CA ALA A 132 2.07 -0.32 16.57
C ALA A 132 3.04 0.65 17.26
N GLY A 133 2.66 1.93 17.30
CA GLY A 133 3.45 2.99 17.90
C GLY A 133 3.93 3.97 16.84
N CYS A 134 3.31 5.15 16.83
CA CYS A 134 3.84 6.32 16.14
C CYS A 134 5.04 6.85 16.95
N GLY A 135 6.20 6.23 16.76
CA GLY A 135 7.48 6.81 17.15
C GLY A 135 7.71 7.03 18.64
N GLN A 136 7.60 6.00 19.48
CA GLN A 136 8.57 5.91 20.57
C GLN A 136 9.82 5.28 19.98
N MET A 137 10.54 6.10 19.23
CA MET A 137 11.70 5.62 18.54
C MET A 137 12.92 5.73 19.47
N LEU A 138 13.55 4.58 19.75
CA LEU A 138 14.88 4.47 20.35
C LEU A 138 15.93 5.23 19.53
N LEU A 139 16.46 6.36 20.04
CA LEU A 139 17.60 7.12 19.47
C LEU A 139 17.46 7.51 17.98
N PHE A 140 16.93 8.70 17.67
CA PHE A 140 16.77 9.13 16.28
C PHE A 140 17.61 10.36 15.94
N SER A 141 18.15 10.31 14.72
CA SER A 141 18.84 11.38 14.03
C SER A 141 17.89 12.54 13.72
N GLU A 142 18.42 13.77 13.75
CA GLU A 142 17.66 15.01 13.55
C GLU A 142 16.80 15.04 12.27
N ASP A 143 17.17 14.26 11.24
CA ASP A 143 16.47 14.24 9.95
C ASP A 143 15.11 13.54 10.00
N ASN A 144 14.96 12.49 10.83
CA ASN A 144 13.70 11.79 10.96
C ASN A 144 12.66 12.60 11.74
N ASP A 145 13.10 13.38 12.73
CA ASP A 145 12.24 14.30 13.48
C ASP A 145 11.68 15.41 12.58
N LYS A 146 12.54 15.97 11.71
CA LYS A 146 12.12 16.95 10.69
C LYS A 146 11.08 16.34 9.75
N ARG A 147 11.32 15.12 9.22
CA ARG A 147 10.35 14.41 8.36
C ARG A 147 9.02 14.17 9.06
N GLN A 148 9.07 13.72 10.31
CA GLN A 148 7.88 13.47 11.11
C GLN A 148 7.04 14.75 11.28
N ALA A 149 7.68 15.88 11.62
CA ALA A 149 6.99 17.17 11.75
C ALA A 149 6.33 17.64 10.43
N ILE A 150 7.02 17.45 9.30
CA ILE A 150 6.49 17.76 7.96
C ILE A 150 5.25 16.91 7.67
N TYR A 151 5.33 15.59 7.87
CA TYR A 151 4.22 14.69 7.59
C TYR A 151 3.03 14.91 8.52
N GLN A 152 3.25 15.20 9.80
CA GLN A 152 2.16 15.56 10.71
C GLN A 152 1.43 16.84 10.27
N THR A 153 2.16 17.83 9.76
CA THR A 153 1.56 19.07 9.24
C THR A 153 0.73 18.78 7.99
N VAL A 154 1.28 18.00 7.05
CA VAL A 154 0.60 17.51 5.86
C VAL A 154 -0.67 16.73 6.22
N ASP A 155 -0.61 15.88 7.23
CA ASP A 155 -1.72 15.03 7.64
C ASP A 155 -2.86 15.83 8.26
N LYS A 156 -2.54 16.88 9.04
CA LYS A 156 -3.56 17.83 9.54
C LYS A 156 -4.31 18.50 8.40
N LEU A 157 -3.61 18.87 7.32
CA LEU A 157 -4.25 19.41 6.11
C LEU A 157 -5.13 18.36 5.43
N LYS A 158 -4.63 17.13 5.23
CA LYS A 158 -5.42 16.02 4.66
C LYS A 158 -6.65 15.67 5.51
N ALA A 159 -6.57 15.76 6.84
CA ALA A 159 -7.69 15.51 7.73
C ALA A 159 -8.78 16.59 7.63
N LYS A 160 -8.38 17.87 7.49
CA LYS A 160 -9.32 19.00 7.41
C LYS A 160 -9.99 19.13 6.04
N PHE A 161 -9.28 18.78 4.96
CA PHE A 161 -9.72 19.10 3.61
C PHE A 161 -9.78 17.89 2.65
N GLY A 162 -9.46 16.68 3.13
CA GLY A 162 -9.53 15.43 2.37
C GLY A 162 -8.22 15.03 1.67
N GLU A 163 -8.16 13.76 1.23
CA GLU A 163 -6.96 13.13 0.65
C GLU A 163 -6.44 13.77 -0.66
N GLY A 164 -7.30 14.52 -1.38
CA GLY A 164 -7.04 14.93 -2.77
C GLY A 164 -6.16 16.17 -2.96
N ILE A 165 -5.85 16.93 -1.92
CA ILE A 165 -5.21 18.26 -2.08
C ILE A 165 -3.74 18.18 -2.47
N ILE A 166 -2.99 17.24 -1.89
CA ILE A 166 -1.55 17.12 -2.19
C ILE A 166 -1.31 16.47 -3.55
N ALA A 167 -2.21 15.59 -3.97
CA ALA A 167 -2.19 15.01 -5.31
C ALA A 167 -2.27 16.09 -6.40
N LYS A 168 -3.06 17.16 -6.18
CA LYS A 168 -3.16 18.29 -7.11
C LYS A 168 -1.85 19.09 -7.20
N GLY A 169 -1.23 19.41 -6.06
CA GLY A 169 -0.04 20.30 -6.04
C GLY A 169 1.17 19.79 -6.84
N ARG A 170 1.45 18.47 -6.82
CA ARG A 170 2.58 17.91 -7.57
C ARG A 170 2.30 17.72 -9.06
N LEU A 171 1.05 17.46 -9.44
CA LEU A 171 0.65 17.36 -10.85
C LEU A 171 0.67 18.75 -11.51
N VAL A 172 0.11 19.76 -10.84
CA VAL A 172 0.04 21.14 -11.34
C VAL A 172 1.42 21.79 -11.52
N ASN A 173 2.37 21.54 -10.60
CA ASN A 173 3.72 22.14 -10.70
C ASN A 173 4.60 21.56 -11.83
N ARG A 174 4.14 20.55 -12.57
CA ARG A 174 4.89 19.92 -13.68
C ARG A 174 4.33 20.23 -15.06
N ASP A 175 3.09 20.71 -15.16
CA ASP A 175 2.45 21.09 -16.43
C ASP A 175 2.81 22.53 -16.85
N GLY A 176 3.66 23.22 -16.08
CA GLY A 176 4.09 24.61 -16.31
C GLY A 176 5.59 24.76 -16.61
N SER A 177 6.24 23.77 -17.22
CA SER A 177 7.64 23.84 -17.66
C SER A 177 7.80 23.34 -19.08
#